data_AF-A0A3S8U7D3-F1
#
_entry.id   AF-A0A3S8U7D3-F1
#
_cell.length_a   1.000
_cell.length_b   1.000
_cell.length_c   1.000
_cell.angle_alpha   90.00
_cell.angle_beta   90.00
_cell.angle_gamma   90.00
#
_symmetry.space_group_name_H-M   'P 1'
#
loop_
_entity.id
_entity.type
_entity.pdbx_description
1 polymer ?
#
loop_
_entity_poly.entity_id
_entity_poly.type
_entity_poly.pdbx_seq_one_letter_code
_entity_poly.pdbx_strand_id
1 'polypeptide(L)'
;MNVRPAVIAALDKTSGLLDRPSLASLALSGGDFDLSELDIDSLATYEIIMQLEDEFGIDLPPASIASTTTLCDLVDVVARAVQAKP
;
A
#
# COMPACT_ATOMS: atom_id res chain seq x y z
N MET A 1 13.03 7.87 -4.74
CA MET A 1 11.58 8.19 -4.73
C MET A 1 10.99 7.48 -3.52
N ASN A 2 10.28 8.18 -2.64
CA ASN A 2 9.74 7.56 -1.42
C ASN A 2 8.35 6.99 -1.72
N VAL A 3 8.26 5.67 -1.87
CA VAL A 3 7.02 4.96 -2.22
C VAL A 3 6.10 4.76 -1.01
N ARG A 4 6.69 4.59 0.17
CA ARG A 4 5.99 4.41 1.44
C ARG A 4 4.87 5.43 1.73
N PRO A 5 5.08 6.75 1.62
CA PRO A 5 4.00 7.71 1.90
C PRO A 5 2.81 7.58 0.94
N ALA A 6 3.02 7.25 -0.33
CA ALA A 6 1.94 7.03 -1.28
C ALA A 6 1.14 5.77 -0.94
N VAL A 7 1.83 4.68 -0.58
CA VAL A 7 1.19 3.45 -0.11
C VAL A 7 0.36 3.71 1.15
N ILE A 8 0.90 4.47 2.11
CA ILE A 8 0.17 4.88 3.32
C ILE A 8 -1.06 5.70 2.95
N ALA A 9 -0.95 6.65 2.02
CA ALA A 9 -2.09 7.47 1.57
C ALA A 9 -3.17 6.64 0.87
N ALA A 10 -2.80 5.67 0.04
CA ALA A 10 -3.74 4.76 -0.62
C ALA A 10 -4.46 3.84 0.38
N LEU A 11 -3.73 3.31 1.36
CA LEU A 11 -4.30 2.53 2.45
C LEU A 11 -5.21 3.37 3.34
N ASP A 12 -4.82 4.60 3.65
CA ASP A 12 -5.63 5.52 4.45
C ASP A 12 -6.98 5.81 3.79
N LYS A 13 -6.96 6.09 2.49
CA LYS A 13 -8.17 6.40 1.73
C LYS A 13 -9.18 5.25 1.68
N THR A 14 -8.69 4.01 1.64
CA THR A 14 -9.55 2.82 1.52
C THR A 14 -9.94 2.24 2.87
N SER A 15 -9.01 2.19 3.83
CA SER A 15 -9.21 1.48 5.10
C SER A 15 -9.32 2.40 6.32
N GLY A 16 -9.04 3.71 6.19
CA GLY A 16 -8.93 4.61 7.34
C GLY A 16 -7.73 4.28 8.21
N LEU A 17 -6.58 4.01 7.60
CA LEU A 17 -5.33 3.67 8.31
C LEU A 17 -4.95 4.74 9.34
N LEU A 18 -5.06 6.03 9.00
CA LEU A 18 -4.69 7.14 9.88
C LEU A 18 -5.73 7.40 10.96
N ASP A 19 -6.97 6.91 10.81
CA ASP A 19 -8.00 6.95 11.85
C ASP A 19 -7.68 5.99 13.00
N ARG A 20 -6.77 5.02 12.79
CA ARG A 20 -6.30 4.08 13.80
C ARG A 20 -4.98 4.55 14.40
N PRO A 21 -4.95 5.16 15.61
CA PRO A 21 -3.74 5.80 16.13
C PRO A 21 -2.55 4.85 16.35
N SER A 22 -2.81 3.57 16.65
CA SER A 22 -1.77 2.54 16.77
C SER A 22 -1.07 2.27 15.44
N LEU A 23 -1.85 1.98 14.39
CA LEU A 23 -1.34 1.70 13.05
C LEU A 23 -0.76 2.94 12.38
N ALA A 24 -1.41 4.10 12.53
CA ALA A 24 -0.91 5.37 12.03
C ALA A 24 0.49 5.67 12.57
N SER A 25 0.69 5.52 13.89
CA SER A 25 1.99 5.72 14.53
C SER A 25 3.02 4.74 14.00
N LEU A 26 2.65 3.48 13.77
CA LEU A 26 3.54 2.45 13.24
C LEU A 26 3.92 2.75 11.77
N ALA A 27 2.93 3.04 10.92
CA ALA A 27 3.11 3.37 9.51
C ALA A 27 4.05 4.56 9.31
N LEU A 28 3.82 5.63 10.08
CA LEU A 28 4.58 6.88 10.01
C LEU A 28 5.98 6.76 10.63
N SER A 29 6.15 5.93 11.66
CA SER A 29 7.46 5.69 12.29
C SER A 29 8.37 4.75 11.50
N GLY A 30 7.89 4.16 10.41
CA GLY A 30 8.67 3.20 9.62
C GLY A 30 8.45 1.74 10.02
N GLY A 31 7.56 1.45 10.97
CA GLY A 31 7.26 0.09 11.40
C GLY A 31 6.41 -0.70 10.42
N ASP A 32 6.28 -2.00 10.66
CA ASP A 32 5.54 -2.93 9.82
C ASP A 32 4.36 -3.53 10.58
N PHE A 33 3.24 -3.71 9.88
CA PHE A 33 2.04 -4.34 10.43
C PHE A 33 1.37 -5.21 9.37
N ASP A 34 0.56 -6.13 9.85
CA ASP A 34 -0.21 -7.03 9.00
C ASP A 34 -1.37 -6.26 8.35
N LEU A 35 -1.49 -6.37 7.03
CA LEU A 35 -2.57 -5.76 6.26
C LEU A 35 -3.94 -6.32 6.63
N SER A 36 -4.02 -7.50 7.26
CA SER A 36 -5.27 -8.04 7.82
C SER A 36 -5.79 -7.26 9.03
N GLU A 37 -4.99 -6.41 9.67
CA GLU A 37 -5.49 -5.45 10.66
C GLU A 37 -6.31 -4.32 10.02
N LEU A 38 -6.17 -4.16 8.70
CA LEU A 38 -7.00 -3.31 7.88
C LEU A 38 -8.09 -4.18 7.23
N ASP A 39 -9.33 -3.73 7.26
CA ASP A 39 -10.45 -4.38 6.54
C ASP A 39 -10.33 -4.10 5.03
N ILE A 40 -9.21 -4.50 4.41
CA ILE A 40 -8.99 -4.37 2.96
C ILE A 40 -9.76 -5.48 2.28
N ASP A 41 -10.87 -5.10 1.65
CA ASP A 41 -11.61 -6.01 0.79
C ASP A 41 -11.02 -6.04 -0.64
N SER A 42 -11.59 -6.89 -1.48
CA SER A 42 -11.17 -7.00 -2.87
C SER A 42 -11.38 -5.71 -3.66
N LEU A 43 -12.36 -4.89 -3.30
CA LEU A 43 -12.62 -3.61 -3.97
C LEU A 43 -11.57 -2.57 -3.58
N ALA A 44 -11.28 -2.42 -2.29
CA ALA A 44 -10.20 -1.60 -1.74
C ALA A 44 -8.86 -1.98 -2.36
N THR A 45 -8.61 -3.27 -2.58
CA THR A 45 -7.41 -3.73 -3.29
C THR A 45 -7.31 -3.12 -4.69
N TYR A 46 -8.39 -3.15 -5.48
CA TYR A 46 -8.40 -2.51 -6.81
C TYR A 46 -8.25 -0.99 -6.72
N GLU A 47 -8.87 -0.33 -5.75
CA GLU A 47 -8.73 1.12 -5.55
C GLU A 47 -7.29 1.53 -5.21
N ILE A 48 -6.62 0.78 -4.32
CA ILE A 48 -5.21 0.97 -3.98
C ILE A 48 -4.35 0.82 -5.23
N ILE A 49 -4.57 -0.23 -6.02
CA ILE A 49 -3.85 -0.48 -7.28
C ILE A 49 -4.01 0.71 -8.22
N MET A 50 -5.25 1.08 -8.56
CA MET A 50 -5.50 2.18 -9.49
C MET A 50 -4.86 3.49 -9.03
N GLN A 51 -4.90 3.77 -7.72
CA GLN A 51 -4.29 4.98 -7.17
C GLN A 51 -2.76 4.96 -7.29
N LEU A 52 -2.11 3.83 -6.99
CA LEU A 52 -0.66 3.70 -7.10
C LEU A 52 -0.19 3.68 -8.56
N GLU A 53 -0.95 3.04 -9.44
CA GLU A 53 -0.72 3.05 -10.89
C GLU A 53 -0.81 4.47 -11.45
N ASP A 54 -1.83 5.24 -11.09
CA ASP A 54 -1.99 6.65 -11.53
C ASP A 54 -0.89 7.55 -10.93
N GLU A 55 -0.55 7.36 -9.65
CA GLU A 55 0.45 8.20 -8.96
C GLU A 55 1.88 7.98 -9.46
N PHE A 56 2.25 6.74 -9.77
CA PHE A 56 3.61 6.41 -10.21
C PHE A 56 3.71 6.12 -11.72
N GLY A 57 2.58 6.00 -12.41
CA GLY A 57 2.49 5.54 -13.80
C GLY A 57 3.05 4.12 -13.97
N ILE A 58 2.78 3.23 -13.04
CA ILE A 58 3.20 1.82 -13.04
C ILE A 58 2.02 0.90 -13.39
N ASP A 59 2.31 -0.38 -13.57
CA ASP A 59 1.31 -1.45 -13.75
C ASP A 59 1.51 -2.46 -12.62
N LEU A 60 0.49 -2.66 -11.78
CA LEU A 60 0.53 -3.49 -10.59
C LEU A 60 -0.46 -4.66 -10.74
N PRO A 61 0.02 -5.91 -10.87
CA PRO A 61 -0.86 -7.06 -10.92
C PRO A 61 -1.64 -7.20 -9.60
N PRO A 62 -2.97 -7.40 -9.63
CA PRO A 62 -3.76 -7.64 -8.42
C PRO A 62 -3.25 -8.83 -7.60
N ALA A 63 -2.69 -9.84 -8.27
CA ALA A 63 -2.07 -10.99 -7.63
C ALA A 63 -0.88 -10.60 -6.74
N SER A 64 -0.13 -9.56 -7.09
CA SER A 64 1.01 -9.09 -6.29
C SER A 64 0.53 -8.48 -4.98
N ILE A 65 -0.52 -7.65 -5.02
CA ILE A 65 -1.11 -7.05 -3.80
C ILE A 65 -1.82 -8.11 -2.97
N ALA A 66 -2.61 -8.98 -3.59
CA ALA A 66 -3.29 -10.06 -2.90
C ALA A 66 -2.33 -11.07 -2.22
N SER A 67 -1.07 -11.13 -2.67
CA SER A 67 -0.03 -11.95 -2.05
C SER A 67 0.75 -11.24 -0.94
N THR A 68 0.55 -9.93 -0.75
CA THR A 68 1.22 -9.16 0.31
C THR A 68 0.53 -9.41 1.65
N THR A 69 1.32 -9.65 2.69
CA THR A 69 0.80 -9.86 4.05
C THR A 69 1.00 -8.62 4.89
N THR A 70 2.13 -7.91 4.71
CA THR A 70 2.45 -6.74 5.53
C THR A 70 2.57 -5.44 4.72
N LEU A 71 2.55 -4.31 5.41
CA LEU A 71 2.78 -3.00 4.79
C LEU A 71 4.14 -2.96 4.07
N CYS A 72 5.19 -3.49 4.68
CA CYS A 72 6.52 -3.52 4.07
C CYS A 72 6.53 -4.34 2.79
N ASP A 73 5.85 -5.49 2.74
CA ASP A 73 5.73 -6.29 1.51
C ASP A 73 5.09 -5.46 0.39
N LEU A 74 4.00 -4.76 0.71
CA LEU A 74 3.29 -3.91 -0.25
C LEU A 74 4.19 -2.77 -0.75
N VAL A 75 4.89 -2.08 0.16
CA VAL A 75 5.84 -1.02 -0.20
C VAL A 75 6.95 -1.55 -1.09
N ASP A 76 7.47 -2.74 -0.82
CA ASP A 76 8.52 -3.38 -1.61
C ASP A 76 8.03 -3.77 -3.00
N VAL A 77 6.82 -4.31 -3.13
CA VAL A 77 6.20 -4.62 -4.42
C VAL A 77 6.09 -3.36 -5.28
N VAL A 78 5.55 -2.29 -4.72
CA VAL A 78 5.38 -1.02 -5.44
C VAL A 78 6.74 -0.41 -5.77
N ALA A 79 7.70 -0.43 -4.83
CA ALA A 79 9.04 0.08 -5.05
C ALA A 79 9.80 -0.67 -6.15
N ARG A 80 9.60 -1.99 -6.28
CA ARG A 80 10.14 -2.79 -7.38
C ARG A 80 9.48 -2.43 -8.70
N ALA A 81 8.15 -2.27 -8.73
CA ALA A 81 7.42 -1.88 -9.94
C ALA A 81 7.87 -0.50 -10.46
N VAL A 82 8.04 0.47 -9.55
CA VAL A 82 8.54 1.82 -9.88
C VAL A 82 9.97 1.75 -10.44
N GLN A 83 10.84 0.89 -9.90
CA GLN A 83 12.21 0.72 -10.39
C GLN A 83 12.30 -0.07 -11.69
N ALA A 84 11.36 -0.98 -11.94
CA ALA A 84 11.30 -1.79 -13.16
C ALA A 84 10.69 -1.03 -14.34
N LYS A 85 10.15 0.17 -14.11
CA LYS A 85 9.63 1.05 -15.16
C LYS A 85 10.77 1.48 -16.09
N PRO A 86 10.68 1.22 -17.41
CA PRO A 86 11.70 1.59 -18.40
C PRO A 86 11.75 3.10 -18.68
#